data_AF-A0A7C4YPQ1-F1
#
_entry.id   AF-A0A7C4YPQ1-F1
#
_cell.length_a   1.000
_cell.length_b   1.000
_cell.length_c   1.000
_cell.angle_alpha   90.00
_cell.angle_beta   90.00
_cell.angle_gamma   90.00
#
_symmetry.space_group_name_H-M   'P 1'
#
loop_
_entity.id
_entity.type
_entity.pdbx_description
1 polymer ?
#
loop_
_entity_poly.entity_id
_entity_poly.type
_entity_poly.pdbx_seq_one_letter_code
_entity_poly.pdbx_strand_id
1 'polypeptide(L)'
;MHQDNTKPDTDAVVSILLANHRRFLSFLEARVGSRHDAEEILQSAFVRALPKRDEIRDSENAVAWFYRLLRNAVVDHYRRNSASHRTLETFARQLSDSDERTDLAVERVICECVKGLVPVLKPEYADLITRVDLQGTDVSSVADSLGITP
;
A
#
# COMPACT_ATOMS: atom_id res chain seq x y z
N MET A 1 25.53 -25.59 -0.42
CA MET A 1 25.58 -24.12 -0.54
C MET A 1 24.16 -23.65 -0.75
N HIS A 2 23.56 -23.06 0.28
CA HIS A 2 22.21 -22.50 0.21
C HIS A 2 22.24 -21.14 -0.49
N GLN A 3 21.43 -20.99 -1.52
CA GLN A 3 20.93 -19.70 -1.97
C GLN A 3 19.42 -19.87 -2.09
N ASP A 4 18.70 -19.50 -1.03
CA ASP A 4 17.28 -19.20 -1.11
C ASP A 4 17.16 -17.68 -1.01
N ASN A 5 16.96 -17.05 -2.16
CA ASN A 5 16.91 -15.61 -2.31
C ASN A 5 15.50 -15.28 -2.79
N THR A 6 14.59 -15.10 -1.82
CA THR A 6 13.20 -14.66 -1.98
C THR A 6 13.17 -13.28 -2.63
N LYS A 7 13.31 -13.24 -3.96
CA LYS A 7 12.86 -12.10 -4.74
C LYS A 7 11.33 -12.17 -4.79
N PRO A 8 10.62 -11.07 -4.53
CA PRO A 8 9.19 -11.01 -4.76
C PRO A 8 8.92 -11.41 -6.22
N ASP A 9 7.83 -12.12 -6.47
CA ASP A 9 7.37 -12.35 -7.82
C ASP A 9 6.98 -10.99 -8.41
N THR A 10 7.91 -10.41 -9.16
CA THR A 10 7.80 -9.09 -9.77
C THR A 10 6.50 -8.98 -10.59
N ASP A 11 6.03 -10.09 -11.17
CA ASP A 11 4.79 -10.15 -11.94
C ASP A 11 3.55 -10.10 -11.03
N ALA A 12 3.62 -10.65 -9.82
CA ALA A 12 2.56 -10.56 -8.82
C ALA A 12 2.36 -9.11 -8.35
N VAL A 13 3.44 -8.38 -8.08
CA VAL A 13 3.38 -6.96 -7.68
C VAL A 13 2.71 -6.13 -8.76
N VAL A 14 3.14 -6.28 -10.02
CA VAL A 14 2.55 -5.55 -11.16
C VAL A 14 1.06 -5.90 -11.31
N SER A 15 0.70 -7.18 -11.20
CA SER A 15 -0.67 -7.65 -11.31
C SER A 15 -1.58 -7.04 -10.23
N ILE A 16 -1.10 -6.98 -8.98
CA ILE A 16 -1.83 -6.36 -7.87
C ILE A 16 -2.06 -4.86 -8.12
N LEU A 17 -1.05 -4.13 -8.61
CA LEU A 17 -1.18 -2.70 -8.89
C LEU A 17 -2.17 -2.45 -10.04
N LEU A 18 -2.10 -3.24 -11.11
CA LEU A 18 -3.04 -3.14 -12.24
C LEU A 18 -4.48 -3.47 -11.82
N ALA A 19 -4.67 -4.50 -11.01
CA ALA A 19 -5.99 -4.87 -10.47
C ALA A 19 -6.62 -3.73 -9.64
N ASN A 20 -5.81 -2.90 -8.98
CA ASN A 20 -6.26 -1.77 -8.18
C ASN A 20 -6.36 -0.44 -8.96
N HIS A 21 -6.09 -0.43 -10.27
CA HIS A 21 -6.08 0.78 -11.11
C HIS A 21 -7.30 1.68 -10.88
N ARG A 22 -8.52 1.11 -10.92
CA ARG A 22 -9.76 1.88 -10.71
C ARG A 22 -9.81 2.56 -9.34
N ARG A 23 -9.34 1.89 -8.28
CA ARG A 23 -9.35 2.43 -6.91
C ARG A 23 -8.34 3.57 -6.77
N PHE A 24 -7.16 3.44 -7.36
CA PHE A 24 -6.17 4.52 -7.41
C PHE A 24 -6.69 5.73 -8.16
N LEU A 25 -7.40 5.49 -9.25
CA LEU A 25 -7.92 6.54 -10.09
C LEU A 25 -9.05 7.32 -9.42
N SER A 26 -10.01 6.64 -8.79
CA SER A 26 -11.03 7.31 -7.96
C SER A 26 -10.42 8.08 -6.78
N PHE A 27 -9.36 7.53 -6.17
CA PHE A 27 -8.62 8.21 -5.11
C PHE A 27 -7.99 9.53 -5.58
N LEU A 28 -7.41 9.55 -6.78
CA LEU A 28 -6.81 10.73 -7.38
C LEU A 28 -7.89 11.73 -7.82
N GLU A 29 -8.94 11.28 -8.50
CA GLU A 29 -10.05 12.13 -8.95
C GLU A 29 -10.66 12.94 -7.80
N ALA A 30 -10.90 12.29 -6.65
CA ALA A 30 -11.42 12.94 -5.46
C ALA A 30 -10.49 14.05 -4.92
N ARG A 31 -9.19 13.99 -5.24
CA ARG A 31 -8.17 14.94 -4.77
C ARG A 31 -7.89 16.04 -5.77
N VAL A 32 -7.81 15.73 -7.06
CA VAL A 32 -7.47 16.71 -8.10
C VAL A 32 -8.70 17.35 -8.75
N GLY A 33 -9.89 16.77 -8.56
CA GLY A 33 -11.14 17.32 -9.09
C GLY A 33 -11.29 17.21 -10.61
N SER A 34 -10.35 16.55 -11.30
CA SER A 34 -10.27 16.43 -12.75
C SER A 34 -9.90 15.00 -13.13
N ARG A 35 -10.75 14.37 -13.94
CA ARG A 35 -10.54 13.02 -14.48
C ARG A 35 -9.23 12.95 -15.26
N HIS A 36 -8.98 13.95 -16.11
CA HIS A 36 -7.81 14.01 -16.97
C HIS A 36 -6.51 14.12 -16.15
N ASP A 37 -6.46 15.03 -15.18
CA ASP A 37 -5.29 15.19 -14.33
C ASP A 37 -5.03 13.95 -13.48
N ALA A 38 -6.10 13.27 -13.03
CA ALA A 38 -5.98 12.02 -12.29
C ALA A 38 -5.35 10.90 -13.16
N GLU A 39 -5.76 10.77 -14.43
CA GLU A 39 -5.17 9.80 -15.36
C GLU A 39 -3.70 10.08 -15.62
N GLU A 40 -3.34 11.33 -15.88
CA GLU A 40 -1.96 11.76 -16.11
C GLU A 40 -1.06 11.46 -14.90
N ILE A 41 -1.55 11.78 -13.69
CA ILE A 41 -0.82 11.48 -12.45
C ILE A 41 -0.66 9.97 -12.27
N LEU A 42 -1.73 9.20 -12.47
CA LEU A 42 -1.70 7.75 -12.30
C LEU A 42 -0.71 7.11 -13.27
N GLN A 43 -0.76 7.49 -14.54
CA GLN A 43 0.14 6.99 -15.56
C GLN A 43 1.61 7.34 -15.24
N SER A 44 1.88 8.58 -14.83
CA SER A 44 3.21 9.01 -14.40
C SER A 44 3.71 8.20 -13.20
N ALA A 45 2.83 7.90 -12.23
CA ALA A 45 3.17 7.09 -11.07
C ALA A 45 3.51 5.65 -11.47
N PHE A 46 2.74 5.02 -12.36
CA PHE A 46 3.06 3.70 -12.90
C PHE A 46 4.41 3.68 -13.62
N VAL A 47 4.69 4.66 -14.49
CA VAL A 47 5.97 4.77 -15.22
C VAL A 47 7.15 4.89 -14.24
N ARG A 48 6.98 5.58 -13.11
CA ARG A 48 8.02 5.70 -12.06
C ARG A 48 8.13 4.45 -11.17
N ALA A 49 7.03 3.73 -10.97
CA ALA A 49 6.95 2.60 -10.07
C ALA A 49 7.47 1.30 -10.69
N LEU A 50 7.13 1.01 -11.95
CA LEU A 50 7.51 -0.24 -12.61
C LEU A 50 9.03 -0.48 -12.67
N PRO A 51 9.90 0.52 -12.88
CA PRO A 51 11.35 0.29 -12.80
C PRO A 51 11.83 -0.11 -11.40
N LYS A 52 11.11 0.31 -10.35
CA LYS A 52 11.45 0.08 -8.92
C LYS A 52 10.71 -1.10 -8.31
N ARG A 53 9.94 -1.85 -9.11
CA ARG A 53 9.14 -2.99 -8.66
C ARG A 53 9.97 -4.05 -7.90
N ASP A 54 11.25 -4.21 -8.26
CA ASP A 54 12.16 -5.17 -7.64
C ASP A 54 12.65 -4.72 -6.23
N GLU A 55 12.40 -3.45 -5.86
CA GLU A 55 12.68 -2.91 -4.51
C GLU A 55 11.51 -3.11 -3.54
N ILE A 56 10.33 -3.49 -4.05
CA ILE A 56 9.12 -3.73 -3.24
C ILE A 56 9.27 -5.11 -2.60
N ARG A 57 9.89 -5.14 -1.42
CA ARG A 57 10.25 -6.36 -0.69
C ARG A 57 9.08 -7.29 -0.36
N ASP A 58 7.85 -6.80 -0.46
CA ASP A 58 6.65 -7.51 -0.06
C ASP A 58 5.45 -7.10 -0.93
N SER A 59 4.87 -8.08 -1.63
CA SER A 59 3.69 -7.91 -2.48
C SER A 59 2.44 -7.52 -1.70
N GLU A 60 2.33 -7.92 -0.43
CA GLU A 60 1.20 -7.54 0.44
C GLU A 60 1.20 -6.03 0.70
N ASN A 61 2.38 -5.43 0.73
CA ASN A 61 2.59 -4.01 0.98
C ASN A 61 2.64 -3.15 -0.30
N ALA A 62 2.51 -3.74 -1.49
CA ALA A 62 2.61 -3.04 -2.77
C ALA A 62 1.55 -1.94 -2.94
N VAL A 63 0.31 -2.22 -2.52
CA VAL A 63 -0.82 -1.27 -2.62
C VAL A 63 -0.58 -0.06 -1.72
N ALA A 64 -0.21 -0.30 -0.46
CA ALA A 64 0.07 0.76 0.51
C ALA A 64 1.28 1.61 0.09
N TRP A 65 2.33 0.97 -0.45
CA TRP A 65 3.47 1.67 -1.04
C TRP A 65 3.07 2.54 -2.24
N PHE A 66 2.22 2.02 -3.13
CA PHE A 66 1.79 2.78 -4.31
C PHE A 66 0.91 3.97 -3.93
N TYR A 67 0.02 3.84 -2.93
CA TYR A 67 -0.71 4.99 -2.39
C TYR A 67 0.22 6.08 -1.85
N ARG A 68 1.32 5.74 -1.17
CA ARG A 68 2.34 6.72 -0.75
C ARG A 68 2.96 7.44 -1.96
N LEU A 69 3.26 6.70 -3.04
CA LEU A 69 3.76 7.30 -4.28
C LEU A 69 2.74 8.24 -4.93
N LEU A 70 1.46 7.85 -4.96
CA LEU A 70 0.38 8.66 -5.53
C LEU A 70 0.15 9.96 -4.75
N ARG A 71 0.20 9.91 -3.41
CA ARG A 71 0.13 11.11 -2.56
C ARG A 71 1.24 12.10 -2.91
N ASN A 72 2.47 11.62 -3.00
CA ASN A 72 3.60 12.46 -3.43
C ASN A 72 3.39 13.05 -4.83
N ALA A 73 2.83 12.27 -5.76
CA ALA A 73 2.54 12.73 -7.11
C ALA A 73 1.43 13.81 -7.14
N VAL A 74 0.41 13.73 -6.28
CA VAL A 74 -0.60 14.78 -6.10
C VAL A 74 0.03 16.06 -5.58
N VAL A 75 0.91 15.98 -4.58
CA VAL A 75 1.65 17.15 -4.07
C VAL A 75 2.50 17.77 -5.17
N ASP A 76 3.22 16.96 -5.95
CA ASP A 76 4.02 17.44 -7.07
C ASP A 76 3.17 18.07 -8.18
N HIS A 77 1.98 17.54 -8.46
CA HIS A 77 1.03 18.14 -9.39
C HIS A 77 0.63 19.54 -8.90
N TYR A 78 0.18 19.65 -7.65
CA TYR A 78 -0.19 20.95 -7.09
C TYR A 78 0.99 21.90 -7.01
N ARG A 79 2.19 21.46 -6.60
CA ARG A 79 3.38 22.31 -6.53
C ARG A 79 3.77 22.89 -7.89
N ARG A 80 3.69 22.09 -8.96
CA ARG A 80 3.92 22.55 -10.34
C ARG A 80 2.88 23.57 -10.79
N ASN A 81 1.61 23.36 -10.45
CA ASN A 81 0.53 24.32 -10.75
C ASN A 81 0.58 25.57 -9.84
N SER A 82 1.11 25.44 -8.62
CA SER A 82 1.22 26.49 -7.60
C SER A 82 2.46 27.37 -7.79
N ALA A 83 3.44 26.96 -8.59
CA ALA A 83 4.50 27.87 -9.05
C ALA A 83 3.91 29.13 -9.75
N SER A 84 2.64 29.07 -10.16
CA SER A 84 1.85 30.22 -10.61
C SER A 84 1.01 30.89 -9.50
N HIS A 85 0.65 30.24 -8.39
CA HIS A 85 -0.23 30.77 -7.32
C HIS A 85 0.12 30.23 -5.90
N ARG A 86 0.71 31.07 -5.03
CA ARG A 86 1.20 30.74 -3.66
C ARG A 86 0.16 30.16 -2.68
N THR A 87 -1.13 30.43 -2.87
CA THR A 87 -2.21 29.97 -1.95
C THR A 87 -2.43 28.45 -2.01
N LEU A 88 -2.12 27.83 -3.14
CA LEU A 88 -2.34 26.40 -3.36
C LEU A 88 -1.29 25.51 -2.66
N GLU A 89 -0.10 26.05 -2.35
CA GLU A 89 0.98 25.30 -1.70
C GLU A 89 0.66 24.96 -0.22
N THR A 90 0.06 25.90 0.52
CA THR A 90 -0.40 25.66 1.90
C THR A 90 -1.50 24.60 1.94
N PHE A 91 -2.41 24.63 0.97
CA PHE A 91 -3.48 23.65 0.84
C PHE A 91 -2.94 22.24 0.53
N ALA A 92 -1.96 22.12 -0.37
CA ALA A 92 -1.32 20.84 -0.70
C ALA A 92 -0.61 20.19 0.51
N ARG A 93 0.07 20.97 1.35
CA ARG A 93 0.70 20.46 2.58
C ARG A 93 -0.34 19.98 3.60
N GLN A 94 -1.43 20.72 3.77
CA GLN A 94 -2.52 20.32 4.67
C GLN A 94 -3.19 19.02 4.22
N LEU A 95 -3.43 18.86 2.91
CA LEU A 95 -3.97 17.62 2.36
C LEU A 95 -3.06 16.43 2.66
N SER A 96 -1.75 16.56 2.42
CA SER A 96 -0.77 15.49 2.65
C SER A 96 -0.74 15.03 4.11
N ASP A 97 -0.68 16.00 5.03
CA ASP A 97 -0.60 15.76 6.47
C ASP A 97 -1.92 15.19 7.04
N SER A 98 -3.06 15.62 6.49
CA SER A 98 -4.38 15.05 6.84
C SER A 98 -4.55 13.62 6.34
N ASP A 99 -4.01 13.34 5.16
CA ASP A 99 -4.10 12.05 4.49
C ASP A 99 -3.24 10.98 5.19
N GLU A 100 -2.00 11.32 5.57
CA GLU A 100 -1.14 10.42 6.35
C GLU A 100 -1.76 10.07 7.71
N ARG A 101 -2.37 11.04 8.39
CA ARG A 101 -3.08 10.80 9.66
C ARG A 101 -4.33 9.93 9.46
N THR A 102 -5.05 10.12 8.37
CA THR A 102 -6.26 9.35 8.06
C THR A 102 -5.92 7.90 7.74
N ASP A 103 -4.88 7.64 6.94
CA ASP A 103 -4.45 6.27 6.61
C ASP A 103 -4.02 5.51 7.87
N LEU A 104 -3.19 6.13 8.72
CA LEU A 104 -2.76 5.50 9.97
C LEU A 104 -3.94 5.24 10.93
N ALA A 105 -4.98 6.09 10.90
CA ALA A 105 -6.19 5.88 11.67
C ALA A 105 -7.05 4.75 11.09
N VAL A 106 -7.22 4.70 9.77
CA VAL A 106 -7.98 3.63 9.08
C VAL A 106 -7.30 2.28 9.26
N GLU A 107 -5.99 2.20 9.08
CA GLU A 107 -5.20 0.99 9.29
C GLU A 107 -5.33 0.51 10.74
N ARG A 108 -5.27 1.42 11.71
CA ARG A 108 -5.49 1.09 13.12
C ARG A 108 -6.89 0.51 13.38
N VAL A 109 -7.93 1.16 12.86
CA VAL A 109 -9.32 0.70 13.01
C VAL A 109 -9.51 -0.68 12.38
N ILE A 110 -8.98 -0.91 11.19
CA ILE A 110 -9.05 -2.23 10.52
C ILE A 110 -8.31 -3.28 11.35
N CYS A 111 -7.10 -2.99 11.81
CA CYS A 111 -6.32 -3.88 12.67
C CYS A 111 -7.06 -4.20 13.97
N GLU A 112 -7.71 -3.22 14.61
CA GLU A 112 -8.52 -3.43 15.82
C GLU A 112 -9.74 -4.31 15.53
N CYS A 113 -10.45 -4.08 14.42
CA CYS A 113 -11.57 -4.91 14.01
C CYS A 113 -11.15 -6.36 13.73
N VAL A 114 -10.05 -6.57 13.00
CA VAL A 114 -9.51 -7.91 12.69
C VAL A 114 -9.08 -8.61 13.98
N LYS A 115 -8.33 -7.94 14.85
CA LYS A 115 -7.94 -8.50 16.16
C LYS A 115 -9.14 -8.88 17.03
N GLY A 116 -10.25 -8.16 16.92
CA GLY A 116 -11.50 -8.49 17.60
C GLY A 116 -12.24 -9.70 17.01
N LEU A 117 -12.07 -9.98 15.72
CA LEU A 117 -12.76 -11.06 15.02
C LEU A 117 -11.99 -12.38 15.00
N VAL A 118 -10.66 -12.33 14.97
CA VAL A 118 -9.78 -13.52 14.94
C VAL A 118 -10.09 -14.55 16.05
N PRO A 119 -10.41 -14.16 17.30
CA PRO A 119 -10.78 -15.11 18.36
C PRO A 119 -12.06 -15.92 18.10
N VAL A 120 -12.89 -15.54 17.12
CA VAL A 120 -14.13 -16.25 16.74
C VAL A 120 -13.85 -17.45 15.82
N LEU A 121 -12.67 -17.48 15.21
CA LEU A 121 -12.24 -18.60 14.35
C LEU A 121 -11.88 -19.83 15.20
N LYS A 122 -11.71 -20.98 14.53
CA LYS A 122 -11.14 -22.14 15.22
C LYS A 122 -9.75 -21.78 15.76
N PRO A 123 -9.39 -22.25 16.97
CA PRO A 123 -8.13 -21.88 17.62
C PRO A 123 -6.89 -22.08 16.74
N GLU A 124 -6.86 -23.14 15.95
CA GLU A 124 -5.79 -23.47 15.01
C GLU A 124 -5.58 -22.39 13.94
N TYR A 125 -6.67 -21.86 13.35
CA TYR A 125 -6.59 -20.79 12.36
C TYR A 125 -6.32 -19.43 13.00
N ALA A 126 -6.88 -19.20 14.21
CA ALA A 126 -6.65 -17.97 14.94
C ALA A 126 -5.17 -17.80 15.33
N ASP A 127 -4.51 -18.89 15.75
CA ASP A 127 -3.08 -18.88 16.07
C ASP A 127 -2.22 -18.58 14.83
N LEU A 128 -2.51 -19.25 13.70
CA LEU A 128 -1.79 -19.04 12.44
C LEU A 128 -1.91 -17.60 11.93
N ILE A 129 -3.15 -17.07 11.84
CA ILE A 129 -3.41 -15.70 11.37
C ILE A 129 -2.75 -14.69 12.31
N THR A 130 -2.73 -14.96 13.61
CA THR A 130 -2.08 -14.05 14.57
C THR A 130 -0.57 -14.02 14.38
N ARG A 131 0.07 -15.19 14.23
CA ARG A 131 1.53 -15.28 14.19
C ARG A 131 2.11 -14.84 12.86
N VAL A 132 1.46 -15.21 11.75
CA VAL A 132 1.92 -14.88 10.39
C VAL A 132 1.45 -13.47 10.03
N ASP A 133 0.14 -13.25 9.89
CA ASP A 133 -0.40 -12.00 9.33
C ASP A 133 -0.33 -10.81 10.30
N LEU A 134 -0.51 -11.02 11.61
CA LEU A 134 -0.56 -9.92 12.58
C LEU A 134 0.77 -9.64 13.30
N GLN A 135 1.64 -10.64 13.42
CA GLN A 135 2.95 -10.53 14.09
C GLN A 135 4.14 -10.61 13.12
N GLY A 136 3.92 -10.98 11.86
CA GLY A 136 4.97 -11.05 10.83
C GLY A 136 5.99 -12.17 11.08
N THR A 137 5.59 -13.23 11.77
CA THR A 137 6.46 -14.42 11.95
C THR A 137 6.53 -15.17 10.63
N ASP A 138 7.73 -15.61 10.26
CA ASP A 138 7.95 -16.40 9.04
C ASP A 138 7.13 -17.71 9.04
N VAL A 139 6.50 -18.02 7.90
CA VAL A 139 5.61 -19.18 7.75
C VAL A 139 6.33 -20.49 8.00
N SER A 140 7.58 -20.64 7.55
CA SER A 140 8.37 -21.84 7.78
C SER A 140 8.66 -22.03 9.27
N SER A 141 9.00 -20.95 9.97
CA SER A 141 9.23 -20.99 11.41
C SER A 141 7.97 -21.37 12.20
N VAL A 142 6.80 -20.91 11.76
CA VAL A 142 5.52 -21.27 12.37
C VAL A 142 5.18 -22.75 12.10
N ALA A 143 5.35 -23.22 10.86
CA ALA A 143 5.11 -24.61 10.48
C ALA A 143 6.01 -25.60 11.26
N ASP A 144 7.30 -25.29 11.40
CA ASP A 144 8.25 -26.07 12.20
C ASP A 144 7.82 -26.16 13.66
N SER A 145 7.36 -25.05 14.25
CA SER A 145 6.90 -25.01 15.64
C SER A 145 5.62 -25.82 15.89
N LEU A 146 4.80 -26.02 14.85
CA LEU A 146 3.54 -26.76 14.91
C LEU A 146 3.70 -28.22 14.43
N GLY A 147 4.88 -28.61 13.95
CA GLY A 147 5.15 -29.95 13.42
C GLY A 147 4.36 -30.27 12.15
N ILE A 148 3.99 -29.24 11.38
CA ILE A 148 3.26 -29.36 10.12
C ILE A 148 4.16 -28.95 8.95
N THR A 149 3.78 -29.33 7.74
CA THR A 149 4.49 -28.90 6.53
C THR A 149 4.16 -27.44 6.22
N PRO A 150 5.16 -26.61 5.84
CA PRO A 150 4.94 -25.23 5.38
C PRO A 150 4.04 -25.13 4.15
#